data_AF-A0A970FDQ2-F1
#
_entry.id   AF-A0A970FDQ2-F1
#
_cell.length_a   1.000
_cell.length_b   1.000
_cell.length_c   1.000
_cell.angle_alpha   90.00
_cell.angle_beta   90.00
_cell.angle_gamma   90.00
#
_symmetry.space_group_name_H-M   'P 1'
#
loop_
_entity.id
_entity.type
_entity.pdbx_description
1 polymer ?
#
loop_
_entity_poly.entity_id
_entity_poly.type
_entity_poly.pdbx_seq_one_letter_code
_entity_poly.pdbx_strand_id
1 'polypeptide(L)'
;MNSVIGTYCPYCQKILTEQDSVLVCQKCHTPHHHQCWVENQGCAVVGCEGSLTHAGAVESEAPRSKQCPNCGEAIPAAAVFCVHCKTMLQDLKSDSNGSLPAFATLIDAVKFGWNRTIQNLGFLILMQLGLVAGGLVLAFVSSLTIYFIPAGVLFSIGIFLFSSLVTVGVQRVFLKIADNQPVSWADIFSASDRLLPFIGVGLLVGFGTAVGFFFFLIPGLIFAFFTMLAPIIVVDQPLGAVEAIKTSMALVLDNILLTFLLWLAVTVLGMLGALFFSLGLLFTAPISALTLIYGYRKMLYKNQ
;
A
#
# COMPACT_ATOMS: atom_id res chain seq x y z
N MET A 1 -6.05 -32.88 -2.80
CA MET A 1 -4.64 -33.05 -2.45
C MET A 1 -4.52 -32.79 -0.95
N ASN A 2 -4.13 -33.81 -0.17
CA ASN A 2 -4.10 -33.71 1.28
C ASN A 2 -2.99 -32.75 1.71
N SER A 3 -3.35 -31.70 2.45
CA SER A 3 -2.39 -30.77 3.05
C SER A 3 -1.44 -31.54 3.98
N VAL A 4 -0.15 -31.57 3.64
CA VAL A 4 0.91 -32.14 4.50
C VAL A 4 1.27 -31.23 5.67
N ILE A 5 0.82 -29.96 5.62
CA ILE A 5 0.99 -28.96 6.68
C ILE A 5 0.12 -29.34 7.89
N GLY A 6 0.70 -29.28 9.09
CA GLY A 6 0.04 -29.67 10.35
C GLY A 6 0.32 -31.10 10.81
N THR A 7 1.10 -31.87 10.04
CA THR A 7 1.53 -33.23 10.42
C THR A 7 2.89 -33.23 11.12
N TYR A 8 3.24 -34.31 11.82
CA TYR A 8 4.50 -34.43 12.56
C TYR A 8 5.60 -35.09 11.72
N CYS A 9 6.81 -34.52 11.75
CA CYS A 9 8.01 -35.14 11.18
C CYS A 9 8.46 -36.32 12.07
N PRO A 10 8.57 -37.56 11.56
CA PRO A 10 8.94 -38.73 12.37
C PRO A 10 10.35 -38.69 12.98
N TYR A 11 11.25 -37.88 12.40
CA TYR A 11 12.63 -37.76 12.87
C TYR A 11 12.75 -36.80 14.07
N CYS A 12 12.27 -35.55 13.91
CA CYS A 12 12.43 -34.51 14.93
C CYS A 12 11.18 -34.31 15.81
N GLN A 13 10.07 -34.98 15.48
CA GLN A 13 8.78 -34.91 16.18
C GLN A 13 8.17 -33.50 16.25
N LYS A 14 8.60 -32.58 15.38
CA LYS A 14 8.02 -31.24 15.24
C LYS A 14 6.95 -31.23 14.15
N ILE A 15 5.98 -30.31 14.31
CA ILE A 15 4.92 -30.07 13.33
C ILE A 15 5.52 -29.40 12.10
N LEU A 16 5.07 -29.82 10.91
CA LEU A 16 5.40 -29.20 9.62
C LEU A 16 4.54 -27.96 9.39
N THR A 17 5.19 -26.81 9.15
CA THR A 17 4.55 -25.51 8.94
C THR A 17 4.64 -25.06 7.47
N GLU A 18 3.83 -24.07 7.06
CA GLU A 18 3.83 -23.53 5.68
C GLU A 18 5.17 -22.89 5.26
N GLN A 19 6.06 -22.62 6.22
CA GLN A 19 7.38 -22.03 5.98
C GLN A 19 8.48 -23.09 5.84
N ASP A 20 8.18 -24.35 6.14
CA ASP A 20 9.15 -25.45 6.11
C ASP A 20 9.27 -26.04 4.71
N SER A 21 10.51 -26.34 4.28
CA SER A 21 10.74 -27.17 3.11
C SER A 21 10.47 -28.63 3.46
N VAL A 22 9.44 -29.22 2.86
CA VAL A 22 8.96 -30.58 3.19
C VAL A 22 9.24 -31.55 2.05
N LEU A 23 9.84 -32.69 2.38
CA LEU A 23 10.00 -33.83 1.49
C LEU A 23 9.03 -34.94 1.91
N VAL A 24 8.38 -35.58 0.95
CA VAL A 24 7.53 -36.75 1.18
C VAL A 24 8.21 -37.99 0.64
N CYS A 25 8.25 -39.05 1.46
CA CYS A 25 8.78 -40.32 1.01
C CYS A 25 7.89 -40.92 -0.10
N GLN A 26 8.46 -41.27 -1.25
CA GLN A 26 7.69 -41.88 -2.35
C GLN A 26 7.23 -43.33 -2.06
N LYS A 27 7.80 -44.00 -1.05
CA LYS A 27 7.39 -45.36 -0.66
C LYS A 27 6.21 -45.36 0.32
N CYS A 28 6.32 -44.61 1.42
CA CYS A 28 5.33 -44.63 2.51
C CYS A 28 4.50 -43.35 2.62
N HIS A 29 4.72 -42.37 1.73
CA HIS A 29 4.02 -41.09 1.69
C HIS A 29 4.10 -40.26 2.99
N THR A 30 5.08 -40.56 3.85
CA THR A 30 5.26 -39.83 5.12
C THR A 30 6.10 -38.56 4.90
N PRO A 31 5.64 -37.39 5.36
CA PRO A 31 6.35 -36.13 5.20
C PRO A 31 7.45 -35.93 6.25
N HIS A 32 8.53 -35.27 5.84
CA HIS A 32 9.72 -34.97 6.66
C HIS A 32 10.21 -33.55 6.33
N HIS A 33 10.83 -32.86 7.29
CA HIS A 33 11.62 -31.66 6.97
C HIS A 33 12.75 -32.03 6.01
N HIS A 34 13.04 -31.18 5.02
CA HIS A 34 14.11 -31.39 4.05
C HIS A 34 15.44 -31.68 4.75
N GLN A 35 15.77 -30.88 5.78
CA GLN A 35 17.00 -31.06 6.54
C GLN A 35 17.02 -32.40 7.30
N CYS A 36 15.94 -32.76 7.98
CA CYS A 36 15.84 -34.04 8.70
C CYS A 36 15.93 -35.25 7.77
N TRP A 37 15.42 -35.15 6.55
CA TRP A 37 15.53 -36.21 5.53
C TRP A 37 16.98 -36.42 5.08
N VAL A 38 17.72 -35.33 4.86
CA VAL A 38 19.14 -35.39 4.46
C VAL A 38 20.00 -35.90 5.61
N GLU A 39 19.78 -35.40 6.83
CA GLU A 39 20.48 -35.83 8.04
C GLU A 39 20.27 -37.32 8.33
N ASN A 40 19.03 -37.80 8.17
CA ASN A 40 18.68 -39.21 8.37
C ASN A 40 19.03 -40.10 7.16
N GLN A 41 19.53 -39.52 6.06
CA GLN A 41 19.83 -40.20 4.79
C GLN A 41 18.63 -40.98 4.20
N GLY A 42 17.40 -40.54 4.48
CA GLY A 42 16.18 -41.21 4.07
C GLY A 42 15.03 -41.10 5.08
N CYS A 43 14.04 -41.97 4.92
CA CYS A 43 12.82 -42.02 5.72
C CYS A 43 13.10 -42.51 7.15
N ALA A 44 12.57 -41.79 8.16
CA ALA A 44 12.77 -42.12 9.58
C ALA A 44 11.70 -43.10 10.14
N VAL A 45 10.71 -43.47 9.35
CA VAL A 45 9.67 -44.44 9.75
C VAL A 45 10.25 -45.85 9.85
N VAL A 46 10.05 -46.49 11.00
CA VAL A 46 10.48 -47.87 11.26
C VAL A 46 9.88 -48.80 10.21
N GLY A 47 10.75 -49.55 9.52
CA GLY A 47 10.35 -50.52 8.49
C GLY A 47 10.19 -49.95 7.07
N CYS A 48 10.44 -48.65 6.85
CA CYS A 48 10.41 -48.06 5.51
C CYS A 48 11.81 -47.97 4.89
N GLU A 49 11.99 -48.55 3.71
CA GLU A 49 13.26 -48.54 2.95
C GLU A 49 13.41 -47.32 2.04
N GLY A 50 12.90 -46.16 2.45
CA GLY A 50 12.99 -44.93 1.67
C GLY A 50 14.38 -44.32 1.81
N SER A 51 15.19 -44.33 0.76
CA SER A 51 16.52 -43.68 0.76
C SER A 51 16.45 -42.25 0.20
N LEU A 52 17.58 -41.53 0.19
CA LEU A 52 17.71 -40.19 -0.41
C LEU A 52 17.14 -40.07 -1.84
N THR A 53 17.18 -41.15 -2.64
CA THR A 53 16.66 -41.17 -4.02
C THR A 53 15.13 -41.27 -4.08
N HIS A 54 14.46 -41.55 -2.97
CA HIS A 54 13.01 -41.73 -2.85
C HIS A 54 12.33 -40.50 -2.23
N ALA A 55 12.88 -39.30 -2.46
CA ALA A 55 12.30 -38.04 -2.03
C ALA A 55 11.38 -37.48 -3.13
N GLY A 56 10.11 -37.28 -2.82
CA GLY A 56 9.22 -36.40 -3.57
C GLY A 56 9.25 -35.03 -2.90
N ALA A 57 9.84 -34.02 -3.56
CA ALA A 57 9.67 -32.66 -3.10
C ALA A 57 8.19 -32.32 -3.22
N VAL A 58 7.54 -32.04 -2.09
CA VAL A 58 6.29 -31.29 -2.15
C VAL A 58 6.74 -29.86 -2.32
N GLU A 59 6.76 -29.41 -3.57
CA GLU A 59 6.70 -27.99 -3.84
C GLU A 59 5.43 -27.48 -3.18
N SER A 60 5.57 -26.98 -1.95
CA SER A 60 4.63 -26.04 -1.36
C SER A 60 4.72 -24.74 -2.15
N GLU A 61 4.36 -24.80 -3.42
CA GLU A 61 3.87 -23.64 -4.11
C GLU A 61 2.43 -23.45 -3.61
N ALA A 62 2.32 -22.80 -2.45
CA ALA A 62 1.20 -21.87 -2.30
C ALA A 62 1.09 -21.11 -3.63
N PRO A 63 -0.08 -21.08 -4.28
CA PRO A 63 -0.19 -20.64 -5.66
C PRO A 63 0.56 -19.32 -5.81
N ARG A 64 1.63 -19.25 -6.61
CA ARG A 64 2.40 -18.00 -6.75
C ARG A 64 1.51 -16.88 -7.28
N SER A 65 0.50 -17.27 -8.07
CA SER A 65 -0.52 -16.39 -8.61
C SER A 65 -1.93 -17.02 -8.51
N LYS A 66 -2.93 -16.16 -8.39
CA LYS A 66 -4.36 -16.44 -8.55
C LYS A 66 -4.90 -15.61 -9.72
N GLN A 67 -6.06 -15.94 -10.26
CA GLN A 67 -6.72 -15.07 -11.25
C GLN A 67 -7.62 -14.05 -10.56
N CYS A 68 -7.65 -12.83 -11.08
CA CYS A 68 -8.56 -11.82 -10.60
C CYS A 68 -10.00 -12.17 -11.06
N PRO A 69 -10.99 -12.24 -10.15
CA PRO A 69 -12.38 -12.53 -10.53
C PRO A 69 -13.05 -11.40 -11.34
N ASN A 70 -12.48 -10.19 -11.32
CA ASN A 70 -13.04 -9.04 -12.05
C ASN A 70 -12.47 -8.92 -13.47
N CYS A 71 -11.14 -8.98 -13.63
CA CYS A 71 -10.50 -8.77 -14.94
C CYS A 71 -9.87 -10.02 -15.55
N GLY A 72 -9.88 -11.16 -14.86
CA GLY A 72 -9.31 -12.44 -15.34
C GLY A 72 -7.77 -12.53 -15.30
N GLU A 73 -7.08 -11.40 -15.14
CA GLU A 73 -5.62 -11.34 -15.19
C GLU A 73 -4.95 -12.06 -14.01
N ALA A 74 -3.75 -12.61 -14.23
CA ALA A 74 -2.97 -13.30 -13.22
C ALA A 74 -2.34 -12.29 -12.23
N ILE A 75 -2.53 -12.54 -10.94
CA ILE A 75 -2.11 -11.66 -9.83
C ILE A 75 -1.43 -12.47 -8.73
N PRO A 76 -0.49 -11.90 -7.95
CA PRO A 76 0.14 -12.63 -6.84
C PRO A 76 -0.90 -13.16 -5.84
N ALA A 77 -0.74 -14.37 -5.28
CA ALA A 77 -1.77 -14.90 -4.37
C ALA A 77 -1.96 -14.06 -3.11
N ALA A 78 -0.89 -13.47 -2.58
CA ALA A 78 -0.90 -12.54 -1.45
C ALA A 78 -1.44 -11.13 -1.80
N ALA A 79 -1.81 -10.88 -3.07
CA ALA A 79 -2.35 -9.59 -3.48
C ALA A 79 -3.74 -9.39 -2.86
N VAL A 80 -3.84 -8.33 -2.05
CA VAL A 80 -5.11 -7.83 -1.49
C VAL A 80 -5.88 -7.05 -2.56
N PHE A 81 -5.16 -6.48 -3.53
CA PHE A 81 -5.72 -5.75 -4.66
C PHE A 81 -5.21 -6.28 -6.01
N CYS A 82 -6.02 -6.15 -7.05
CA CYS A 82 -5.60 -6.47 -8.40
C CYS A 82 -4.66 -5.39 -8.94
N VAL A 83 -3.50 -5.79 -9.44
CA VAL A 83 -2.55 -4.88 -10.09
C VAL A 83 -3.12 -4.23 -11.35
N HIS A 84 -4.01 -4.95 -12.05
CA HIS A 84 -4.52 -4.57 -13.37
C HIS A 84 -5.80 -3.73 -13.27
N CYS A 85 -6.85 -4.26 -12.64
CA CYS A 85 -8.13 -3.54 -12.51
C CYS A 85 -8.28 -2.75 -11.21
N LYS A 86 -7.28 -2.76 -10.31
CA LYS A 86 -7.23 -2.02 -9.04
C LYS A 86 -8.32 -2.39 -8.01
N THR A 87 -9.16 -3.39 -8.31
CA THR A 87 -10.19 -3.87 -7.39
C THR A 87 -9.59 -4.61 -6.20
N MET A 88 -10.31 -4.56 -5.09
CA MET A 88 -9.99 -5.33 -3.91
C MET A 88 -10.44 -6.79 -4.10
N LEU A 89 -9.60 -7.74 -3.71
CA LEU A 89 -9.78 -9.17 -3.94
C LEU A 89 -10.13 -9.94 -2.66
N GLN A 90 -9.72 -9.41 -1.52
CA GLN A 90 -9.95 -10.00 -0.20
C GLN A 90 -10.89 -9.12 0.60
N ASP A 91 -12.18 -9.18 0.30
CA ASP A 91 -13.19 -8.76 1.26
C ASP A 91 -14.39 -9.72 1.25
N LEU A 92 -14.24 -10.84 1.95
CA LEU A 92 -15.36 -11.73 2.31
C LEU A 92 -16.20 -11.16 3.48
N LYS A 93 -16.03 -9.88 3.85
CA LYS A 93 -16.81 -9.20 4.91
C LYS A 93 -17.64 -8.02 4.37
N SER A 94 -18.12 -8.09 3.13
CA SER A 94 -19.38 -7.40 2.83
C SER A 94 -20.49 -8.21 3.49
N ASP A 95 -21.14 -7.64 4.50
CA ASP A 95 -22.42 -8.13 5.02
C ASP A 95 -23.40 -8.33 3.86
N SER A 96 -24.31 -9.30 4.00
CA SER A 96 -25.28 -9.73 2.98
C SER A 96 -26.18 -8.61 2.43
N ASN A 97 -26.14 -7.43 3.04
CA ASN A 97 -26.90 -6.23 2.66
C ASN A 97 -26.07 -5.15 1.93
N GLY A 98 -24.78 -5.37 1.65
CA GLY A 98 -23.96 -4.43 0.87
C GLY A 98 -23.62 -3.10 1.57
N SER A 99 -23.93 -2.94 2.86
CA SER A 99 -23.43 -1.83 3.68
C SER A 99 -21.95 -2.06 4.02
N LEU A 100 -21.14 -1.00 4.03
CA LEU A 100 -19.79 -1.08 4.56
C LEU A 100 -19.86 -0.86 6.08
N PRO A 101 -19.43 -1.81 6.92
CA PRO A 101 -19.32 -1.57 8.35
C PRO A 101 -18.16 -0.59 8.52
N ALA A 102 -18.49 0.71 8.60
CA ALA A 102 -17.51 1.79 8.48
C ALA A 102 -16.39 1.69 9.53
N PHE A 103 -16.75 1.36 10.78
CA PHE A 103 -15.79 1.15 11.86
C PHE A 103 -14.93 -0.09 11.67
N ALA A 104 -15.49 -1.22 11.23
CA ALA A 104 -14.70 -2.42 10.98
C ALA A 104 -13.72 -2.19 9.82
N THR A 105 -14.20 -1.52 8.76
CA THR A 105 -13.39 -1.13 7.61
C THR A 105 -12.25 -0.18 8.01
N LEU A 106 -12.51 0.76 8.90
CA LEU A 106 -11.48 1.64 9.45
C LEU A 106 -10.40 0.86 10.19
N ILE A 107 -10.81 -0.05 11.07
CA ILE A 107 -9.87 -0.89 11.84
C ILE A 107 -9.02 -1.74 10.89
N ASP A 108 -9.63 -2.34 9.87
CA ASP A 108 -8.93 -3.14 8.88
C ASP A 108 -7.99 -2.27 8.02
N ALA A 109 -8.39 -1.04 7.68
CA ALA A 109 -7.56 -0.07 6.94
C ALA A 109 -6.31 0.34 7.75
N VAL A 110 -6.48 0.66 9.04
CA VAL A 110 -5.37 1.03 9.92
C VAL A 110 -4.44 -0.14 10.17
N LYS A 111 -4.98 -1.35 10.41
CA LYS A 111 -4.20 -2.58 10.54
C LYS A 111 -3.42 -2.89 9.27
N PHE A 112 -4.04 -2.72 8.11
CA PHE A 112 -3.39 -2.87 6.81
C PHE A 112 -2.23 -1.89 6.66
N GLY A 113 -2.46 -0.60 6.93
CA GLY A 113 -1.43 0.43 6.86
C GLY A 113 -0.24 0.17 7.79
N TRP A 114 -0.54 -0.26 9.03
CA TRP A 114 0.46 -0.67 10.02
C TRP A 114 1.32 -1.85 9.53
N ASN A 115 0.67 -2.95 9.13
CA ASN A 115 1.38 -4.17 8.73
C ASN A 115 2.26 -3.93 7.50
N ARG A 116 1.73 -3.22 6.49
CA ARG A 116 2.48 -2.90 5.25
C ARG A 116 3.66 -1.96 5.50
N THR A 117 3.50 -1.01 6.42
CA THR A 117 4.59 -0.11 6.83
C THR A 117 5.71 -0.88 7.51
N ILE A 118 5.39 -1.79 8.45
CA ILE A 118 6.40 -2.61 9.14
C ILE A 118 7.12 -3.56 8.18
N GLN A 119 6.39 -4.18 7.23
CA GLN A 119 7.00 -5.07 6.23
C GLN A 119 8.02 -4.36 5.34
N ASN A 120 7.82 -3.06 5.05
CA ASN A 120 8.66 -2.26 4.16
C ASN A 120 9.40 -1.15 4.92
N LEU A 121 9.63 -1.33 6.23
CA LEU A 121 10.03 -0.26 7.12
C LEU A 121 11.34 0.40 6.71
N GLY A 122 12.35 -0.41 6.36
CA GLY A 122 13.66 0.10 5.98
C GLY A 122 13.60 1.01 4.75
N PHE A 123 12.88 0.59 3.70
CA PHE A 123 12.71 1.39 2.49
C PHE A 123 11.95 2.70 2.77
N LEU A 124 10.85 2.63 3.53
CA LEU A 124 10.03 3.80 3.85
C LEU A 124 10.76 4.83 4.73
N ILE A 125 11.52 4.39 5.73
CA ILE A 125 12.32 5.28 6.57
C ILE A 125 13.42 5.95 5.74
N LEU A 126 14.17 5.18 4.94
CA LEU A 126 15.23 5.75 4.09
C LEU A 126 14.64 6.73 3.08
N MET A 127 13.49 6.43 2.49
CA MET A 127 12.79 7.32 1.59
C MET A 127 12.42 8.62 2.30
N GLN A 128 11.80 8.54 3.48
CA GLN A 128 11.38 9.72 4.23
C GLN A 128 12.57 10.57 4.70
N LEU A 129 13.65 9.96 5.17
CA LEU A 129 14.89 10.67 5.54
C LEU A 129 15.51 11.35 4.32
N GLY A 130 15.53 10.68 3.16
CA GLY A 130 16.00 11.26 1.90
C GLY A 130 15.17 12.47 1.47
N LEU A 131 13.83 12.38 1.60
CA LEU A 131 12.92 13.50 1.31
C LEU A 131 13.15 14.69 2.24
N VAL A 132 13.33 14.45 3.54
CA VAL A 132 13.62 15.49 4.52
C VAL A 132 14.97 16.14 4.24
N ALA A 133 16.03 15.35 4.04
CA ALA A 133 17.36 15.85 3.73
C ALA A 133 17.38 16.66 2.42
N GLY A 134 16.76 16.14 1.36
CA GLY A 134 16.61 16.86 0.08
C GLY A 134 15.82 18.16 0.24
N GLY A 135 14.73 18.14 1.01
CA GLY A 135 13.95 19.33 1.34
C GLY A 135 14.75 20.39 2.08
N LEU A 136 15.58 20.00 3.05
CA LEU A 136 16.47 20.92 3.77
C LEU A 136 17.53 21.55 2.85
N VAL A 137 18.12 20.77 1.93
CA VAL A 137 19.06 21.28 0.92
C VAL A 137 18.37 22.30 0.01
N LEU A 138 17.19 21.97 -0.53
CA LEU A 138 16.44 22.89 -1.39
C LEU A 138 16.03 24.17 -0.65
N ALA A 139 15.60 24.06 0.62
CA ALA A 139 15.27 25.21 1.45
C ALA A 139 16.49 26.10 1.72
N PHE A 140 17.65 25.50 2.00
CA PHE A 140 18.90 26.23 2.17
C PHE A 140 19.28 26.99 0.90
N VAL A 141 19.28 26.33 -0.26
CA VAL A 141 19.58 27.00 -1.55
C VAL A 141 18.55 28.11 -1.83
N SER A 142 17.27 27.88 -1.55
CA SER A 142 16.22 28.89 -1.73
C SER A 142 16.49 30.14 -0.89
N SER A 143 16.98 29.97 0.34
CA SER A 143 17.31 31.09 1.23
C SER A 143 18.45 31.97 0.70
N LEU A 144 19.36 31.43 -0.10
CA LEU A 144 20.46 32.17 -0.72
C LEU A 144 20.01 32.97 -1.94
N THR A 145 18.98 32.49 -2.66
CA THR A 145 18.47 33.14 -3.87
C THR A 145 17.52 34.31 -3.60
N ILE A 146 17.05 34.49 -2.36
CA ILE A 146 16.04 35.50 -2.01
C ILE A 146 16.52 36.94 -2.19
N TYR A 147 17.84 37.15 -2.16
CA TYR A 147 18.47 38.46 -2.38
C TYR A 147 18.45 38.89 -3.86
N PHE A 148 18.07 38.01 -4.78
CA PHE A 148 17.96 38.30 -6.21
C PHE A 148 16.60 37.86 -6.74
N ILE A 149 15.61 38.77 -6.68
CA ILE A 149 14.19 38.50 -6.93
C ILE A 149 13.94 37.70 -8.23
N PRO A 150 14.52 38.04 -9.40
CA PRO A 150 14.25 37.29 -10.63
C PRO A 150 14.71 35.83 -10.55
N ALA A 151 15.90 35.56 -10.00
CA ALA A 151 16.35 34.18 -9.83
C ALA A 151 15.59 33.44 -8.73
N GLY A 152 15.22 34.12 -7.65
CA GLY A 152 14.41 33.53 -6.58
C GLY A 152 13.05 33.03 -7.09
N VAL A 153 12.39 33.79 -7.96
CA VAL A 153 11.12 33.39 -8.58
C VAL A 153 11.32 32.17 -9.49
N LEU A 154 12.31 32.19 -10.39
CA LEU A 154 12.60 31.06 -11.28
C LEU A 154 12.97 29.78 -10.49
N PHE A 155 13.77 29.93 -9.44
CA PHE A 155 14.17 28.84 -8.57
C PHE A 155 12.98 28.25 -7.80
N SER A 156 12.08 29.11 -7.30
CA SER A 156 10.86 28.67 -6.61
C SER A 156 9.91 27.88 -7.52
N ILE A 157 9.77 28.31 -8.78
CA ILE A 157 9.00 27.56 -9.79
C ILE A 157 9.67 26.19 -10.04
N GLY A 158 10.99 26.16 -10.16
CA GLY A 158 11.76 24.92 -10.31
C GLY A 158 11.56 23.95 -9.14
N ILE A 159 11.64 24.45 -7.89
CA ILE A 159 11.36 23.66 -6.68
C ILE A 159 9.94 23.13 -6.72
N PHE A 160 8.94 23.98 -7.00
CA PHE A 160 7.54 23.56 -7.03
C PHE A 160 7.31 22.39 -8.00
N LEU A 161 7.85 22.48 -9.22
CA LEU A 161 7.74 21.41 -10.22
C LEU A 161 8.46 20.14 -9.76
N PHE A 162 9.67 20.26 -9.21
CA PHE A 162 10.44 19.12 -8.70
C PHE A 162 9.75 18.44 -7.52
N SER A 163 9.29 19.20 -6.53
CA SER A 163 8.55 18.70 -5.37
C SER A 163 7.23 18.04 -5.77
N SER A 164 6.54 18.57 -6.78
CA SER A 164 5.34 17.94 -7.36
C SER A 164 5.67 16.57 -7.98
N LEU A 165 6.76 16.47 -8.74
CA LEU A 165 7.22 15.21 -9.34
C LEU A 165 7.50 14.16 -8.27
N VAL A 166 8.25 14.55 -7.24
CA VAL A 166 8.58 13.68 -6.12
C VAL A 166 7.31 13.24 -5.39
N THR A 167 6.35 14.13 -5.18
CA THR A 167 5.08 13.80 -4.51
C THR A 167 4.27 12.76 -5.28
N VAL A 168 4.13 12.92 -6.60
CA VAL A 168 3.45 11.93 -7.46
C VAL A 168 4.20 10.59 -7.42
N GLY A 169 5.53 10.63 -7.48
CA GLY A 169 6.38 9.45 -7.35
C GLY A 169 6.18 8.69 -6.05
N VAL A 170 6.17 9.41 -4.92
CA VAL A 170 5.92 8.85 -3.59
C VAL A 170 4.52 8.24 -3.50
N GLN A 171 3.50 8.89 -4.06
CA GLN A 171 2.16 8.31 -4.13
C GLN A 171 2.11 7.02 -4.96
N ARG A 172 2.82 6.96 -6.09
CA ARG A 172 2.95 5.70 -6.87
C ARG A 172 3.63 4.60 -6.08
N VAL A 173 4.69 4.93 -5.34
CA VAL A 173 5.37 3.99 -4.46
C VAL A 173 4.39 3.44 -3.41
N PHE A 174 3.59 4.28 -2.77
CA PHE A 174 2.58 3.81 -1.82
C PHE A 174 1.51 2.91 -2.47
N LEU A 175 1.07 3.23 -3.69
CA LEU A 175 0.16 2.37 -4.46
C LEU A 175 0.81 1.02 -4.79
N LYS A 176 2.10 1.00 -5.17
CA LYS A 176 2.87 -0.24 -5.41
C LYS A 176 3.02 -1.08 -4.13
N ILE A 177 3.29 -0.46 -2.99
CA ILE A 177 3.36 -1.13 -1.69
C ILE A 177 2.00 -1.74 -1.33
N ALA A 178 0.91 -1.01 -1.55
CA ALA A 178 -0.43 -1.53 -1.34
C ALA A 178 -0.73 -2.72 -2.27
N ASP A 179 -0.24 -2.67 -3.52
CA ASP A 179 -0.33 -3.73 -4.54
C ASP A 179 0.63 -4.91 -4.31
N ASN A 180 1.46 -4.88 -3.26
CA ASN A 180 2.48 -5.88 -2.97
C ASN A 180 3.47 -6.09 -4.14
N GLN A 181 3.80 -5.01 -4.84
CA GLN A 181 4.82 -4.98 -5.90
C GLN A 181 6.19 -4.61 -5.35
N PRO A 182 7.29 -5.09 -5.98
CA PRO A 182 8.63 -4.65 -5.61
C PRO A 182 8.78 -3.15 -5.86
N VAL A 183 9.29 -2.44 -4.85
CA VAL A 183 9.55 -1.00 -4.91
C VAL A 183 11.02 -0.72 -5.18
N SER A 184 11.27 0.28 -6.02
CA SER A 184 12.61 0.74 -6.36
C SER A 184 12.71 2.26 -6.31
N TRP A 185 13.92 2.79 -6.12
CA TRP A 185 14.15 4.24 -6.12
C TRP A 185 13.81 4.92 -7.45
N ALA A 186 13.92 4.19 -8.56
CA ALA A 186 13.54 4.68 -9.88
C ALA A 186 12.03 4.97 -9.99
N ASP A 187 11.20 4.30 -9.20
CA ASP A 187 9.74 4.47 -9.24
C ASP A 187 9.30 5.87 -8.83
N ILE A 188 10.06 6.54 -7.96
CA ILE A 188 9.80 7.92 -7.54
C ILE A 188 9.93 8.89 -8.72
N PHE A 189 10.88 8.64 -9.63
CA PHE A 189 11.11 9.50 -10.80
C PHE A 189 10.38 9.03 -12.05
N SER A 190 9.82 7.82 -12.05
CA SER A 190 9.05 7.26 -13.17
C SER A 190 7.69 7.94 -13.40
N ALA A 191 7.28 8.84 -12.50
CA ALA A 191 5.93 9.39 -12.44
C ALA A 191 5.69 10.70 -13.22
N SER A 192 6.57 11.03 -14.16
CA SER A 192 6.48 12.26 -14.95
C SER A 192 5.23 12.34 -15.83
N ASP A 193 4.69 11.19 -16.27
CA ASP A 193 3.48 11.08 -17.08
C ASP A 193 2.20 11.58 -16.39
N ARG A 194 2.15 11.51 -15.05
CA ARG A 194 0.99 11.96 -14.24
C ARG A 194 1.22 13.28 -13.52
N LEU A 195 2.37 13.92 -13.74
CA LEU A 195 2.72 15.20 -13.12
C LEU A 195 1.68 16.28 -13.46
N LEU A 196 1.34 16.44 -14.73
CA LEU A 196 0.50 17.55 -15.19
C LEU A 196 -0.95 17.42 -14.69
N PRO A 197 -1.60 16.24 -14.78
CA PRO A 197 -2.90 16.02 -14.13
C PRO A 197 -2.87 16.27 -12.62
N PHE A 198 -1.79 15.84 -11.93
CA PHE A 198 -1.65 16.04 -10.49
C PHE A 198 -1.54 17.51 -10.09
N ILE A 199 -0.72 18.29 -10.80
CA ILE A 199 -0.63 19.74 -10.62
C ILE A 199 -1.99 20.38 -10.91
N GLY A 200 -2.70 19.94 -11.95
CA GLY A 200 -4.06 20.38 -12.24
C GLY A 200 -5.03 20.16 -11.09
N VAL A 201 -4.99 18.97 -10.45
CA VAL A 201 -5.80 18.69 -9.25
C VAL A 201 -5.39 19.62 -8.12
N GLY A 202 -4.08 19.78 -7.84
CA GLY A 202 -3.58 20.64 -6.78
C GLY A 202 -4.01 22.11 -6.94
N LEU A 203 -3.96 22.64 -8.17
CA LEU A 203 -4.39 24.01 -8.47
C LEU A 203 -5.90 24.18 -8.34
N LEU A 204 -6.69 23.27 -8.90
CA LEU A 204 -8.16 23.35 -8.83
C LEU A 204 -8.67 23.16 -7.40
N VAL A 205 -8.12 22.17 -6.68
CA VAL A 205 -8.47 21.92 -5.28
C VAL A 205 -8.00 23.07 -4.40
N GLY A 206 -6.77 23.55 -4.60
CA GLY A 206 -6.22 24.69 -3.87
C GLY A 206 -7.04 25.96 -4.08
N PHE A 207 -7.38 26.27 -5.32
CA PHE A 207 -8.24 27.42 -5.66
C PHE A 207 -9.64 27.28 -5.05
N GLY A 208 -10.30 26.13 -5.23
CA GLY A 208 -11.64 25.89 -4.66
C GLY A 208 -11.65 25.97 -3.14
N THR A 209 -10.62 25.43 -2.49
CA THR A 209 -10.45 25.50 -1.03
C THR A 209 -10.19 26.93 -0.56
N ALA A 210 -9.35 27.69 -1.27
CA ALA A 210 -9.05 29.09 -0.95
C ALA A 210 -10.27 30.00 -1.12
N VAL A 211 -11.03 29.82 -2.21
CA VAL A 211 -12.31 30.53 -2.41
C VAL A 211 -13.30 30.16 -1.32
N GLY A 212 -13.40 28.88 -0.96
CA GLY A 212 -14.22 28.41 0.15
C GLY A 212 -13.88 29.14 1.44
N PHE A 213 -12.60 29.17 1.82
CA PHE A 213 -12.11 29.86 3.01
C PHE A 213 -12.26 31.38 2.95
N PHE A 214 -12.18 31.99 1.77
CA PHE A 214 -12.41 33.42 1.58
C PHE A 214 -13.85 33.82 1.94
N PHE A 215 -14.84 32.99 1.57
CA PHE A 215 -16.23 33.23 1.95
C PHE A 215 -16.47 32.89 3.42
N PHE A 216 -16.10 31.68 3.88
CA PHE A 216 -16.23 31.24 5.29
C PHE A 216 -15.32 30.03 5.60
N LEU A 217 -15.03 29.79 6.88
CA LEU A 217 -14.21 28.64 7.29
C LEU A 217 -14.85 27.29 6.90
N ILE A 218 -16.17 27.16 7.06
CA ILE A 218 -16.90 25.90 6.89
C ILE A 218 -16.94 25.43 5.41
N PRO A 219 -17.29 26.25 4.41
CA PRO A 219 -17.26 25.85 3.01
C PRO A 219 -15.88 25.37 2.52
N GLY A 220 -14.81 26.03 2.95
CA GLY A 220 -13.44 25.60 2.63
C GLY A 220 -13.12 24.21 3.18
N LEU A 221 -13.51 23.94 4.43
CA LEU A 221 -13.29 22.62 5.05
C LEU A 221 -14.14 21.52 4.39
N ILE A 222 -15.40 21.83 4.06
CA ILE A 222 -16.29 20.90 3.35
C ILE A 222 -15.68 20.54 2.00
N PHE A 223 -15.24 21.52 1.21
CA PHE A 223 -14.65 21.27 -0.09
C PHE A 223 -13.34 20.46 0.00
N ALA A 224 -12.48 20.76 0.98
CA ALA A 224 -11.26 19.99 1.23
C ALA A 224 -11.57 18.52 1.59
N PHE A 225 -12.62 18.27 2.38
CA PHE A 225 -13.06 16.92 2.73
C PHE A 225 -13.53 16.13 1.49
N PHE A 226 -14.38 16.72 0.65
CA PHE A 226 -14.88 16.06 -0.56
C PHE A 226 -13.80 15.80 -1.63
N THR A 227 -12.72 16.58 -1.61
CA THR A 227 -11.61 16.48 -2.57
C THR A 227 -10.41 15.71 -2.04
N MET A 228 -10.47 15.16 -0.82
CA MET A 228 -9.32 14.52 -0.17
C MET A 228 -8.79 13.27 -0.91
N LEU A 229 -9.65 12.57 -1.67
CA LEU A 229 -9.25 11.38 -2.44
C LEU A 229 -8.72 11.73 -3.84
N ALA A 230 -8.96 12.95 -4.32
CA ALA A 230 -8.57 13.37 -5.67
C ALA A 230 -7.07 13.21 -5.97
N PRO A 231 -6.14 13.51 -5.04
CA PRO A 231 -4.71 13.27 -5.26
C PRO A 231 -4.36 11.78 -5.43
N ILE A 232 -5.09 10.87 -4.78
CA ILE A 232 -4.86 9.42 -4.92
C ILE A 232 -5.44 8.94 -6.25
N ILE A 233 -6.66 9.39 -6.58
CA ILE A 233 -7.38 9.01 -7.80
C ILE A 233 -6.61 9.41 -9.07
N VAL A 234 -6.06 10.62 -9.12
CA VAL A 234 -5.36 11.12 -10.32
C VAL A 234 -4.06 10.36 -10.62
N VAL A 235 -3.45 9.74 -9.59
CA VAL A 235 -2.25 8.93 -9.74
C VAL A 235 -2.58 7.46 -10.02
N ASP A 236 -3.67 6.95 -9.44
CA ASP A 236 -4.09 5.55 -9.59
C ASP A 236 -4.83 5.29 -10.90
N GLN A 237 -5.62 6.25 -11.38
CA GLN A 237 -6.47 6.10 -12.57
C GLN A 237 -6.06 7.04 -13.71
N PRO A 238 -6.35 6.68 -14.97
CA PRO A 238 -5.96 7.47 -16.12
C PRO A 238 -6.81 8.74 -16.35
N LEU A 239 -7.37 9.34 -15.29
CA LEU A 239 -8.31 10.46 -15.35
C LEU A 239 -7.62 11.83 -15.45
N GLY A 240 -8.31 12.81 -16.05
CA GLY A 240 -7.92 14.21 -15.99
C GLY A 240 -8.17 14.84 -14.60
N ALA A 241 -7.66 16.05 -14.38
CA ALA A 241 -7.78 16.71 -13.06
C ALA A 241 -9.22 16.94 -12.60
N VAL A 242 -10.09 17.46 -13.49
CA VAL A 242 -11.49 17.73 -13.19
C VAL A 242 -12.26 16.42 -12.96
N GLU A 243 -11.97 15.38 -13.74
CA GLU A 243 -12.60 14.07 -13.62
C GLU A 243 -12.21 13.41 -12.29
N ALA A 244 -10.93 13.45 -11.91
CA ALA A 244 -10.48 12.93 -10.62
C ALA A 244 -11.17 13.61 -9.43
N ILE A 245 -11.40 14.92 -9.50
CA ILE A 245 -12.14 15.67 -8.47
C ILE A 245 -13.60 15.22 -8.43
N LYS A 246 -14.27 15.10 -9.58
CA LYS A 246 -15.66 14.62 -9.64
C LYS A 246 -15.80 13.20 -9.09
N THR A 247 -14.89 12.31 -9.45
CA THR A 247 -14.84 10.94 -8.93
C THR A 247 -14.59 10.92 -7.43
N SER A 248 -13.72 11.78 -6.90
CA SER A 248 -13.53 11.96 -5.45
C SER A 248 -14.84 12.36 -4.77
N MET A 249 -15.51 13.39 -5.28
CA MET A 249 -16.77 13.87 -4.70
C MET A 249 -17.85 12.80 -4.71
N ALA A 250 -18.01 12.06 -5.81
CA ALA A 250 -18.98 10.97 -5.91
C ALA A 250 -18.68 9.85 -4.89
N LEU A 251 -17.42 9.39 -4.83
CA LEU A 251 -17.01 8.35 -3.88
C LEU A 251 -17.25 8.74 -2.42
N VAL A 252 -16.97 10.00 -2.08
CA VAL A 252 -17.18 10.52 -0.72
C VAL A 252 -18.67 10.65 -0.41
N LEU A 253 -19.50 11.12 -1.35
CA LEU A 253 -20.96 11.23 -1.17
C LEU A 253 -21.61 9.86 -0.94
N ASP A 254 -21.14 8.83 -1.62
CA ASP A 254 -21.66 7.46 -1.47
C ASP A 254 -21.23 6.80 -0.15
N ASN A 255 -20.16 7.30 0.49
CA ASN A 255 -19.54 6.67 1.65
C ASN A 255 -19.13 7.67 2.75
N ILE A 256 -19.95 8.72 2.97
CA ILE A 256 -19.63 9.87 3.85
C ILE A 256 -19.09 9.43 5.22
N LEU A 257 -19.75 8.47 5.88
CA LEU A 257 -19.34 8.03 7.22
C LEU A 257 -17.96 7.38 7.22
N LEU A 258 -17.68 6.50 6.27
CA LEU A 258 -16.37 5.85 6.18
C LEU A 258 -15.29 6.87 5.81
N THR A 259 -15.55 7.75 4.85
CA THR A 259 -14.63 8.84 4.48
C THR A 259 -14.33 9.74 5.67
N PHE A 260 -15.36 10.12 6.44
CA PHE A 260 -15.21 10.94 7.64
C PHE A 260 -14.35 10.25 8.70
N LEU A 261 -14.56 8.96 8.95
CA LEU A 261 -13.76 8.18 9.87
C LEU A 261 -12.29 8.03 9.41
N LEU A 262 -12.07 7.83 8.10
CA LEU A 262 -10.72 7.78 7.52
C LEU A 262 -10.00 9.12 7.67
N TRP A 263 -10.68 10.22 7.35
CA TRP A 263 -10.17 11.58 7.52
C TRP A 263 -9.81 11.85 8.98
N LEU A 264 -10.69 11.50 9.91
CA LEU A 264 -10.46 11.66 11.34
C LEU A 264 -9.26 10.84 11.81
N ALA A 265 -9.19 9.55 11.42
CA ALA A 265 -8.10 8.68 11.81
C ALA A 265 -6.73 9.15 11.30
N VAL A 266 -6.65 9.55 10.03
CA VAL A 266 -5.41 10.09 9.45
C VAL A 266 -5.01 11.39 10.12
N THR A 267 -5.97 12.26 10.43
CA THR A 267 -5.71 13.51 11.14
C THR A 267 -5.18 13.24 12.54
N VAL A 268 -5.78 12.33 13.29
CA VAL A 268 -5.32 11.91 14.63
C VAL A 268 -3.93 11.28 14.57
N LEU A 269 -3.68 10.38 13.61
CA LEU A 269 -2.35 9.78 13.39
C LEU A 269 -1.30 10.84 13.07
N GLY A 270 -1.65 11.84 12.26
CA GLY A 270 -0.80 12.99 11.95
C GLY A 270 -0.48 13.83 13.20
N MET A 271 -1.49 14.16 14.01
CA MET A 271 -1.32 14.90 15.25
C MET A 271 -0.44 14.15 16.26
N LEU A 272 -0.64 12.84 16.41
CA LEU A 272 0.23 11.99 17.23
C LEU A 272 1.67 12.02 16.71
N GLY A 273 1.88 11.91 15.40
CA GLY A 273 3.21 11.98 14.80
C GLY A 273 3.92 13.31 15.04
N ALA A 274 3.18 14.43 14.97
CA ALA A 274 3.71 15.76 15.22
C ALA A 274 4.09 15.98 16.69
N LEU A 275 3.34 15.41 17.64
CA LEU A 275 3.58 15.55 19.08
C LEU A 275 4.94 14.98 19.53
N PHE A 276 5.43 13.92 18.87
CA PHE A 276 6.73 13.30 19.14
C PHE A 276 7.86 13.92 18.29
N PHE A 277 8.06 15.24 18.41
CA PHE A 277 9.14 16.02 17.77
C PHE A 277 9.26 15.81 16.25
N SER A 278 8.13 15.58 15.56
CA SER A 278 8.09 15.21 14.14
C SER A 278 8.81 13.90 13.75
N LEU A 279 9.53 13.24 14.66
CA LEU A 279 10.08 11.90 14.43
C LEU A 279 8.95 10.87 14.30
N GLY A 280 7.84 11.09 15.01
CA GLY A 280 6.64 10.28 14.86
C GLY A 280 6.06 10.31 13.44
N LEU A 281 6.24 11.41 12.68
CA LEU A 281 5.78 11.51 11.29
C LEU A 281 6.48 10.53 10.36
N LEU A 282 7.70 10.08 10.69
CA LEU A 282 8.40 9.05 9.90
C LEU A 282 7.62 7.74 9.84
N PHE A 283 6.84 7.43 10.89
CA PHE A 283 6.00 6.24 10.96
C PHE A 283 4.54 6.54 10.64
N THR A 284 3.99 7.64 11.15
CA THR A 284 2.56 7.91 10.98
C THR A 284 2.20 8.35 9.56
N ALA A 285 3.12 8.96 8.81
CA ALA A 285 2.89 9.33 7.41
C ALA A 285 2.66 8.11 6.49
N PRO A 286 3.54 7.08 6.45
CA PRO A 286 3.30 5.91 5.61
C PRO A 286 2.07 5.12 6.05
N ILE A 287 1.81 5.00 7.36
CA ILE A 287 0.59 4.35 7.88
C ILE A 287 -0.65 5.08 7.37
N SER A 288 -0.67 6.40 7.46
CA SER A 288 -1.80 7.23 7.02
C SER A 288 -2.06 7.10 5.52
N ALA A 289 -0.99 7.16 4.71
CA ALA A 289 -1.09 7.01 3.25
C ALA A 289 -1.67 5.64 2.86
N LEU A 290 -1.17 4.55 3.44
CA LEU A 290 -1.64 3.20 3.15
C LEU A 290 -3.06 2.94 3.67
N THR A 291 -3.42 3.54 4.81
CA THR A 291 -4.79 3.51 5.35
C THR A 291 -5.77 4.18 4.39
N LEU A 292 -5.42 5.35 3.84
CA LEU A 292 -6.25 6.04 2.85
C LEU A 292 -6.38 5.25 1.56
N ILE A 293 -5.29 4.66 1.05
CA ILE A 293 -5.32 3.85 -0.17
C ILE A 293 -6.23 2.64 -0.01
N TYR A 294 -6.16 1.95 1.14
CA TYR A 294 -7.06 0.83 1.45
C TYR A 294 -8.53 1.28 1.45
N GLY A 295 -8.85 2.38 2.14
CA GLY A 295 -10.19 2.93 2.19
C GLY A 295 -10.71 3.35 0.82
N TYR A 296 -9.89 4.06 0.05
CA TYR A 296 -10.17 4.47 -1.33
C TYR A 296 -10.54 3.28 -2.22
N ARG A 297 -9.74 2.22 -2.23
CA ARG A 297 -9.99 1.05 -3.07
C ARG A 297 -11.21 0.24 -2.65
N LYS A 298 -11.49 0.20 -1.35
CA LYS A 298 -12.71 -0.42 -0.83
C LYS A 298 -13.96 0.35 -1.24
N MET A 299 -13.92 1.69 -1.22
CA MET A 299 -15.01 2.53 -1.72
C MET A 299 -15.19 2.38 -3.24
N LEU A 300 -14.09 2.28 -4.01
CA LEU A 300 -14.15 2.03 -5.44
C LEU A 300 -14.82 0.69 -5.77
N TYR A 301 -14.44 -0.39 -5.08
CA TYR A 301 -14.96 -1.73 -5.36
C TYR A 301 -16.48 -1.82 -5.19
N LYS A 302 -17.04 -1.14 -4.18
CA LYS A 302 -18.49 -1.11 -3.96
C LYS A 302 -19.26 -0.35 -5.05
N ASN A 303 -18.62 0.65 -5.65
CA ASN A 303 -19.23 1.53 -6.64
C ASN A 303 -19.07 1.03 -8.10
N GLN A 304 -18.49 -0.16 -8.29
CA GLN A 304 -18.42 -0.87 -9.57
C GLN A 304 -19.58 -1.86 -9.68
#